data_AF-A0A2N3D3H5-F1
#
_entry.id   AF-A0A2N3D3H5-F1
#
_cell.length_a   1.000
_cell.length_b   1.000
_cell.length_c   1.000
_cell.angle_alpha   90.00
_cell.angle_beta   90.00
_cell.angle_gamma   90.00
#
_symmetry.space_group_name_H-M   'P 1'
#
loop_
_entity.id
_entity.type
_entity.pdbx_description
1 polymer ?
#
loop_
_entity_poly.entity_id
_entity_poly.type
_entity_poly.pdbx_seq_one_letter_code
_entity_poly.pdbx_strand_id
1 'polypeptide(L)'
;MAQTVAAAERLPRLRSLLVLRDGETLAEHRFNGGPPLDRPVNIKSASKSVLSALAGIAIARGVLEGADQPVVSVLRADAPADPDPRLARLTLGNLLSMQAGL
;
A
#
# COMPACT_ATOMS: atom_id res chain seq x y z
N MET A 1 10.35 -23.94 9.93
CA MET A 1 9.64 -23.49 8.71
C MET A 1 8.72 -24.56 8.13
N ALA A 2 9.10 -25.85 8.16
CA ALA A 2 8.29 -26.96 7.61
C ALA A 2 6.81 -26.99 8.07
N GLN A 3 6.52 -26.81 9.35
CA GLN A 3 5.13 -26.79 9.85
C GLN A 3 4.30 -25.64 9.26
N THR A 4 4.89 -24.45 9.11
CA THR A 4 4.24 -23.28 8.49
C THR A 4 3.93 -23.54 7.02
N VAL A 5 4.87 -24.12 6.28
CA VAL A 5 4.68 -24.47 4.86
C VAL A 5 3.60 -25.54 4.72
N ALA A 6 3.62 -26.60 5.53
CA ALA A 6 2.57 -27.63 5.53
C ALA A 6 1.18 -27.06 5.87
N ALA A 7 1.11 -26.03 6.73
CA ALA A 7 -0.15 -25.32 6.99
C ALA A 7 -0.60 -24.47 5.80
N ALA A 8 0.34 -23.79 5.14
CA ALA A 8 0.11 -23.00 3.94
C ALA A 8 -0.42 -23.83 2.76
N GLU A 9 0.07 -25.07 2.58
CA GLU A 9 -0.41 -26.00 1.55
C GLU A 9 -1.92 -26.31 1.69
N ARG A 10 -2.45 -26.30 2.91
CA ARG A 10 -3.87 -26.56 3.17
C ARG A 10 -4.79 -25.38 2.85
N LEU A 11 -4.25 -24.21 2.49
CA LEU A 11 -5.03 -23.03 2.16
C LEU A 11 -5.27 -22.97 0.63
N PRO A 12 -6.45 -23.35 0.12
CA PRO A 12 -6.67 -23.54 -1.32
C PRO A 12 -6.55 -22.27 -2.15
N ARG A 13 -6.66 -21.09 -1.51
CA ARG A 13 -6.53 -19.78 -2.18
C ARG A 13 -5.14 -19.14 -2.02
N LEU A 14 -4.25 -19.74 -1.24
CA LEU A 14 -2.87 -19.26 -1.15
C LEU A 14 -2.15 -19.57 -2.46
N ARG A 15 -1.43 -18.60 -3.02
CA ARG A 15 -0.68 -18.76 -4.28
C ARG A 15 0.82 -18.74 -4.10
N SER A 16 1.31 -18.03 -3.09
CA SER A 16 2.73 -17.97 -2.73
C SER A 16 2.92 -17.63 -1.25
N LEU A 17 4.08 -18.01 -0.69
CA LEU A 17 4.60 -17.59 0.61
C LEU A 17 6.09 -17.30 0.44
N LEU A 18 6.50 -16.11 0.87
CA LEU A 18 7.91 -15.73 0.94
C LEU A 18 8.19 -15.25 2.37
N VAL A 19 9.30 -15.68 2.95
CA VAL A 19 9.77 -15.25 4.27
C VAL A 19 11.21 -14.79 4.11
N LEU A 20 11.44 -13.50 4.35
CA LEU A 20 12.76 -12.88 4.29
C LEU A 20 13.11 -12.31 5.66
N ARG A 21 14.38 -12.42 6.06
CA ARG A 21 14.91 -11.85 7.30
C ARG A 21 16.31 -11.33 7.03
N ASP A 22 16.56 -10.07 7.38
CA ASP A 22 17.89 -9.44 7.25
C ASP A 22 18.49 -9.55 5.84
N GLY A 23 17.64 -9.51 4.81
CA GLY A 23 18.03 -9.65 3.40
C GLY A 23 18.17 -11.10 2.92
N GLU A 24 18.08 -12.09 3.81
CA GLU A 24 18.14 -13.51 3.47
C GLU A 24 16.75 -14.12 3.27
N THR A 25 16.61 -14.93 2.22
CA THR A 25 15.40 -15.72 1.98
C THR A 25 15.42 -16.98 2.85
N LEU A 26 14.47 -17.07 3.79
CA LEU A 26 14.30 -18.22 4.67
C LEU A 26 13.29 -19.25 4.12
N ALA A 27 12.36 -18.81 3.27
CA ALA A 27 11.39 -19.67 2.59
C ALA A 27 10.82 -19.00 1.34
N GLU A 28 10.64 -19.77 0.28
CA GLU A 28 10.01 -19.35 -0.97
C GLU A 28 9.21 -20.52 -1.53
N HIS A 29 7.89 -20.41 -1.49
CA HIS A 29 7.00 -21.49 -1.92
C HIS A 29 5.88 -20.95 -2.79
N ARG A 30 5.62 -21.69 -3.87
CA ARG A 30 4.48 -21.52 -4.76
C ARG A 30 3.44 -22.59 -4.42
N PHE A 31 2.18 -22.20 -4.37
CA PHE A 31 1.06 -23.08 -4.03
C PHE A 31 -0.05 -23.02 -5.07
N ASN A 32 -0.86 -24.08 -5.15
CA ASN A 32 -2.17 -24.10 -5.82
C ASN A 32 -2.17 -23.51 -7.24
N GLY A 33 -1.15 -23.84 -8.05
CA GLY A 33 -1.05 -23.34 -9.42
C GLY A 33 -0.81 -21.83 -9.53
N GLY A 34 -0.28 -21.17 -8.49
CA GLY A 34 0.10 -19.76 -8.52
C GLY A 34 1.04 -19.41 -9.69
N PRO A 35 1.27 -18.13 -10.01
CA PRO A 35 2.30 -17.77 -10.97
C PRO A 35 3.71 -18.06 -10.41
N PRO A 36 4.77 -18.04 -11.25
CA PRO A 36 6.17 -17.98 -10.79
C PRO A 36 6.38 -16.85 -9.78
N LEU A 37 7.31 -17.01 -8.83
CA LEU A 37 7.49 -16.05 -7.72
C LEU A 37 8.06 -14.69 -8.17
N ASP A 38 8.74 -14.66 -9.31
CA ASP A 38 9.29 -13.46 -9.96
C ASP A 38 8.28 -12.77 -10.91
N ARG A 39 7.09 -13.35 -11.08
CA ARG A 39 6.03 -12.78 -11.93
C ARG A 39 5.21 -11.74 -11.13
N PRO A 40 5.07 -10.50 -11.63
CA PRO A 40 4.19 -9.51 -11.00
C PRO A 40 2.74 -9.98 -10.93
N VAL A 41 2.09 -9.69 -9.80
CA VAL A 41 0.68 -10.00 -9.55
C VAL A 41 -0.05 -8.78 -8.97
N ASN A 42 -1.38 -8.79 -9.07
CA ASN A 42 -2.20 -7.78 -8.42
C ASN A 42 -2.14 -7.94 -6.89
N ILE A 43 -1.62 -6.92 -6.20
CA ILE A 43 -1.45 -6.90 -4.74
C ILE A 43 -2.62 -6.25 -3.99
N LYS A 44 -3.66 -5.80 -4.71
CA LYS A 44 -4.86 -5.14 -4.17
C LYS A 44 -4.48 -4.02 -3.19
N SER A 45 -5.03 -4.03 -1.98
CA SER A 45 -4.80 -2.97 -0.99
C SER A 45 -3.38 -2.92 -0.42
N ALA A 46 -2.53 -3.93 -0.64
CA ALA A 46 -1.12 -3.82 -0.25
C ALA A 46 -0.38 -2.71 -1.04
N SER A 47 -0.92 -2.28 -2.19
CA SER A 47 -0.41 -1.11 -2.91
C SER A 47 -0.44 0.18 -2.09
N LYS A 48 -1.34 0.30 -1.11
CA LYS A 48 -1.46 1.48 -0.25
C LYS A 48 -0.22 1.68 0.62
N SER A 49 0.42 0.60 1.07
CA SER A 49 1.68 0.70 1.82
C SER A 49 2.81 1.26 0.95
N VAL A 50 2.87 0.86 -0.32
CA VAL A 50 3.83 1.41 -1.29
C VAL A 50 3.55 2.89 -1.54
N LEU A 51 2.27 3.27 -1.77
CA LEU A 51 1.88 4.67 -1.95
C LEU A 51 2.18 5.53 -0.71
N SER A 52 1.96 5.00 0.50
CA SER A 52 2.29 5.69 1.75
C SER A 52 3.80 5.94 1.89
N ALA A 53 4.62 4.94 1.55
CA ALA A 53 6.08 5.11 1.52
C ALA A 53 6.50 6.17 0.48
N LEU A 54 5.88 6.18 -0.71
CA LEU A 54 6.13 7.19 -1.73
C LEU A 54 5.74 8.61 -1.28
N ALA A 55 4.62 8.76 -0.56
CA ALA A 55 4.24 10.03 0.04
C ALA A 55 5.27 10.50 1.08
N GLY A 56 5.77 9.60 1.93
CA GLY A 56 6.87 9.91 2.86
C GLY A 56 8.15 10.36 2.15
N ILE A 57 8.51 9.71 1.04
CA ILE A 57 9.65 10.12 0.20
C ILE A 57 9.42 11.50 -0.42
N ALA A 58 8.21 11.79 -0.88
CA ALA A 58 7.86 13.10 -1.44
C ALA A 58 7.96 14.22 -0.40
N ILE A 59 7.55 13.96 0.85
CA ILE A 59 7.75 14.87 1.98
C ILE A 59 9.24 15.08 2.23
N ALA A 60 10.04 14.01 2.34
CA ALA A 60 11.48 14.09 2.57
C ALA A 60 12.22 14.87 1.46
N ARG A 61 11.68 14.88 0.24
CA ARG A 61 12.22 15.63 -0.90
C ARG A 61 11.68 17.06 -1.04
N GLY A 62 10.79 17.49 -0.15
CA GLY A 62 10.14 18.81 -0.23
C GLY A 62 9.16 18.98 -1.39
N VAL A 63 8.73 17.87 -2.02
CA VAL A 63 7.66 17.88 -3.03
C VAL A 63 6.29 18.06 -2.37
N LEU A 64 6.14 17.48 -1.18
CA LEU A 64 5.00 17.69 -0.28
C LEU A 64 5.52 18.32 1.01
N GLU A 65 4.71 19.15 1.65
CA GLU A 65 5.11 19.92 2.84
C GLU A 65 5.06 19.07 4.11
N GLY A 66 4.13 18.10 4.17
CA GLY A 66 3.96 17.23 5.33
C GLY A 66 2.59 16.58 5.40
N ALA A 67 2.34 15.83 6.47
CA ALA A 67 1.06 15.15 6.67
C ALA A 67 -0.11 16.13 6.86
N ASP A 68 0.12 17.31 7.44
CA ASP A 68 -0.92 18.32 7.66
C ASP A 68 -1.22 19.16 6.41
N GLN A 69 -0.50 18.94 5.30
CA GLN A 69 -0.73 19.66 4.06
C GLN A 69 -2.17 19.42 3.54
N PRO A 70 -2.97 20.47 3.28
CA PRO A 70 -4.28 20.32 2.67
C PRO A 70 -4.18 19.72 1.27
N VAL A 71 -4.95 18.66 0.99
CA VAL A 71 -4.89 17.93 -0.29
C VAL A 71 -5.24 18.83 -1.48
N VAL A 72 -6.20 19.75 -1.28
CA VAL A 72 -6.63 20.71 -2.31
C VAL A 72 -5.54 21.71 -2.71
N SER A 73 -4.46 21.86 -1.92
CA SER A 73 -3.30 22.67 -2.33
C SER A 73 -2.57 22.05 -3.53
N VAL A 74 -2.64 20.72 -3.67
CA VAL A 74 -2.01 19.94 -4.75
C VAL A 74 -3.01 19.59 -5.83
N LEU A 75 -4.20 19.10 -5.43
CA LEU A 75 -5.21 18.54 -6.34
C LEU A 75 -6.30 19.56 -6.73
N ARG A 76 -6.01 20.87 -6.66
CA ARG A 76 -7.02 21.90 -7.00
C ARG A 76 -7.64 21.69 -8.38
N ALA A 77 -6.82 21.29 -9.36
CA ALA A 77 -7.29 21.04 -10.72
C ALA A 77 -8.23 19.84 -10.84
N ASP A 78 -8.17 18.90 -9.89
CA ASP A 78 -8.99 17.69 -9.84
C ASP A 78 -10.19 17.82 -8.89
N ALA A 79 -10.36 18.98 -8.24
CA ALA A 79 -11.47 19.22 -7.34
C ALA A 79 -12.80 19.24 -8.11
N PRO A 80 -13.90 18.72 -7.52
CA PRO A 80 -15.24 18.89 -8.10
C PRO A 80 -15.57 20.36 -8.34
N ALA A 81 -16.42 20.65 -9.33
CA ALA A 81 -16.80 22.03 -9.67
C ALA A 81 -17.48 22.79 -8.50
N ASP A 82 -18.22 22.07 -7.65
CA ASP A 82 -18.82 22.58 -6.42
C ASP A 82 -18.36 21.70 -5.24
N PRO A 83 -17.17 21.96 -4.66
CA PRO A 83 -16.61 21.12 -3.62
C PRO A 83 -17.24 21.41 -2.26
N ASP A 84 -17.58 20.35 -1.52
CA ASP A 84 -17.98 20.49 -0.12
C ASP A 84 -16.92 21.28 0.67
N PRO A 85 -17.30 22.30 1.47
CA PRO A 85 -16.35 23.11 2.25
C PRO A 85 -15.41 22.30 3.15
N ARG A 86 -15.80 21.08 3.55
CA ARG A 86 -14.98 20.16 4.34
C ARG A 86 -13.76 19.65 3.58
N LEU A 87 -13.80 19.61 2.24
CA LEU A 87 -12.68 19.18 1.40
C LEU A 87 -11.45 20.08 1.59
N ALA A 88 -11.66 21.36 1.90
CA ALA A 88 -10.58 22.30 2.19
C ALA A 88 -9.79 21.97 3.46
N ARG A 89 -10.37 21.16 4.36
CA ARG A 89 -9.73 20.72 5.61
C ARG A 89 -9.13 19.32 5.52
N LEU A 90 -9.34 18.61 4.42
CA LEU A 90 -8.80 17.27 4.22
C LEU A 90 -7.29 17.36 4.01
N THR A 91 -6.53 16.71 4.89
CA THR A 91 -5.07 16.69 4.83
C THR A 91 -4.55 15.41 4.17
N LEU A 92 -3.30 15.44 3.73
CA LEU A 92 -2.59 14.24 3.27
C LEU A 92 -2.62 13.13 4.35
N GLY A 93 -2.45 13.51 5.61
CA GLY A 93 -2.50 12.61 6.76
C GLY A 93 -3.84 11.88 6.85
N ASN A 94 -4.97 12.58 6.65
CA ASN A 94 -6.29 11.95 6.65
C ASN A 94 -6.42 10.89 5.54
N LEU A 95 -5.85 11.12 4.36
CA LEU A 95 -5.83 10.13 3.28
C LEU A 95 -4.98 8.91 3.65
N LEU A 96 -3.77 9.14 4.17
CA LEU A 96 -2.82 8.09 4.54
C LEU A 96 -3.30 7.24 5.73
N SER A 97 -4.10 7.83 6.63
CA SER A 97 -4.64 7.17 7.82
C SER A 97 -6.07 6.67 7.65
N MET A 98 -6.63 6.73 6.43
CA MET A 98 -8.00 6.30 6.11
C MET A 98 -9.09 7.04 6.92
N GLN A 99 -8.85 8.31 7.26
CA GLN A 99 -9.74 9.18 8.04
C GLN A 99 -10.36 10.29 7.17
N ALA A 100 -10.47 10.08 5.87
CA ALA A 100 -11.06 11.06 4.95
C ALA A 100 -12.58 11.19 5.07
N GLY A 101 -13.25 10.22 5.74
CA GLY A 101 -14.68 10.27 6.03
C GLY A 101 -15.59 10.11 4.81
N LEU A 102 -15.13 9.39 3.77
CA LEU A 102 -15.90 9.06 2.56
C LEU A 102 -17.01 8.03 2.84
#